data_AF-A0A949H9Y0-F1
#
_entry.id   AF-A0A949H9Y0-F1
#
_cell.length_a   1.000
_cell.length_b   1.000
_cell.length_c   1.000
_cell.angle_alpha   90.00
_cell.angle_beta   90.00
_cell.angle_gamma   90.00
#
_symmetry.space_group_name_H-M   'P 1'
#
loop_
_entity.id
_entity.type
_entity.pdbx_description
1 polymer ?
#
loop_
_entity_poly.entity_id
_entity_poly.type
_entity_poly.pdbx_seq_one_letter_code
_entity_poly.pdbx_strand_id
1 'polypeptide(L)'
;MGKSSSAKKVARAARAGGATSTGKRRNLLFPVSIAVVVLAGVLIIGLARNTNSTAAEEAPKVGDHIHVAYGIYVCDTFLPPLTDTGADTLGIHTHGDGIIHVHPFGSAAAGKNATLATWGKTDGLSFSKGGFNVNGTAYDNGYDCNGQPARVALYVWNADDTSAAPQVITTNIADFRLDKDRQAVVLAVVPDGVTPPPPTSIPELDKLSDVPGASTTSTAPTTVPATPDTAADTSTTTGP
;
A
#
# COMPACT_ATOMS: atom_id res chain seq x y z
N MET A 1 34.84 1.21 -94.90
CA MET A 1 35.71 1.50 -93.72
C MET A 1 34.84 1.88 -92.52
N GLY A 2 35.27 1.47 -91.32
CA GLY A 2 34.40 1.10 -90.21
C GLY A 2 33.86 2.22 -89.30
N LYS A 3 32.69 1.93 -88.69
CA LYS A 3 32.16 2.58 -87.49
C LYS A 3 31.48 1.53 -86.60
N SER A 4 32.26 0.64 -85.97
CA SER A 4 31.71 -0.30 -84.96
C SER A 4 32.45 -0.30 -83.62
N SER A 5 33.44 0.59 -83.43
CA SER A 5 34.19 0.69 -82.16
C SER A 5 33.41 1.41 -81.05
N SER A 6 32.58 2.41 -81.39
CA SER A 6 31.87 3.20 -80.38
C SER A 6 30.69 2.46 -79.76
N ALA A 7 29.89 1.72 -80.54
CA ALA A 7 28.73 0.98 -80.04
C ALA A 7 29.13 -0.12 -79.03
N LYS A 8 30.25 -0.82 -79.26
CA LYS A 8 30.77 -1.81 -78.30
C LYS A 8 31.34 -1.17 -77.03
N LYS A 9 31.90 0.04 -77.10
CA LYS A 9 32.40 0.77 -75.92
C LYS A 9 31.26 1.31 -75.06
N VAL A 10 30.20 1.83 -75.68
CA VAL A 10 29.01 2.32 -74.97
C VAL A 10 28.23 1.16 -74.33
N ALA A 11 28.11 0.01 -75.01
CA ALA A 11 27.48 -1.18 -74.43
C ALA A 11 28.25 -1.76 -73.23
N ARG A 12 29.59 -1.60 -73.18
CA ARG A 12 30.41 -2.06 -72.06
C ARG A 12 30.33 -1.10 -70.87
N ALA A 13 30.25 0.20 -71.11
CA ALA A 13 30.04 1.21 -70.07
C ALA A 13 28.64 1.09 -69.42
N ALA A 14 27.59 0.83 -70.22
CA ALA A 14 26.24 0.58 -69.71
C ALA A 14 26.14 -0.69 -68.84
N ARG A 15 26.92 -1.74 -69.16
CA ARG A 15 27.02 -2.96 -68.32
C ARG A 15 27.86 -2.78 -67.05
N ALA A 16 28.84 -1.88 -67.05
CA ALA A 16 29.69 -1.63 -65.89
C ALA A 16 29.04 -0.69 -64.85
N GLY A 17 28.19 0.25 -65.27
CA GLY A 17 27.50 1.19 -64.37
C GLY A 17 26.23 0.65 -63.70
N GLY A 18 25.71 -0.50 -64.13
CA GLY A 18 24.48 -1.12 -63.60
C GLY A 18 24.72 -2.16 -62.51
N ALA A 19 25.97 -2.40 -62.10
CA ALA A 19 26.26 -3.27 -60.97
C ALA A 19 26.05 -2.49 -59.66
N THR A 20 24.80 -2.12 -59.35
CA THR A 20 24.41 -1.86 -57.98
C THR A 20 24.72 -3.14 -57.20
N SER A 21 25.65 -3.06 -56.26
CA SER A 21 25.99 -4.13 -55.31
C SER A 21 24.72 -4.86 -54.87
N THR A 22 24.50 -6.03 -55.48
CA THR A 22 23.35 -6.86 -55.21
C THR A 22 23.55 -7.48 -53.84
N GLY A 23 22.75 -7.01 -52.87
CA GLY A 23 22.53 -7.73 -51.63
C GLY A 23 23.64 -7.62 -50.59
N LYS A 24 23.80 -6.46 -49.95
CA LYS A 24 24.07 -6.51 -48.51
C LYS A 24 22.83 -7.15 -47.90
N ARG A 25 22.84 -8.48 -47.69
CA ARG A 25 21.77 -9.17 -46.93
C ARG A 25 21.58 -8.34 -45.67
N ARG A 26 20.45 -7.65 -45.58
CA ARG A 26 20.14 -6.78 -44.44
C ARG A 26 20.15 -7.74 -43.27
N ASN A 27 21.16 -7.65 -42.41
CA ASN A 27 21.38 -8.63 -41.35
C ASN A 27 20.31 -8.40 -40.28
N LEU A 28 19.11 -8.89 -40.55
CA LEU A 28 17.91 -8.69 -39.73
C LEU A 28 18.03 -9.42 -38.39
N LEU A 29 19.00 -10.31 -38.24
CA LEU A 29 19.28 -10.98 -36.97
C LEU A 29 19.51 -10.00 -35.83
N PHE A 30 20.24 -8.90 -36.06
CA PHE A 30 20.55 -7.91 -35.02
C PHE A 30 19.33 -7.08 -34.59
N PRO A 31 18.54 -6.45 -35.48
CA PRO A 31 17.34 -5.74 -35.04
C PRO A 31 16.25 -6.68 -34.51
N VAL A 32 16.15 -7.91 -35.02
CA VAL A 32 15.19 -8.91 -34.51
C VAL A 32 15.58 -9.37 -33.11
N SER A 33 16.86 -9.62 -32.83
CA SER A 33 17.29 -10.02 -31.48
C SER A 33 17.04 -8.91 -30.46
N ILE A 34 17.28 -7.65 -30.82
CA ILE A 34 16.95 -6.50 -29.96
C ILE A 34 15.44 -6.44 -29.68
N ALA A 35 14.60 -6.59 -30.72
CA ALA A 35 13.15 -6.57 -30.54
C ALA A 35 12.66 -7.68 -29.61
N VAL A 36 13.22 -8.89 -29.72
CA VAL A 36 12.90 -10.01 -28.82
C VAL A 36 13.32 -9.71 -27.38
N VAL A 37 14.52 -9.16 -27.16
CA VAL A 37 14.98 -8.79 -25.81
C VAL A 37 14.10 -7.69 -25.21
N VAL A 38 13.70 -6.68 -25.98
CA VAL A 38 12.81 -5.61 -25.51
C VAL A 38 11.43 -6.17 -25.16
N LEU A 39 10.84 -7.00 -26.01
CA LEU A 39 9.54 -7.62 -25.74
C LEU A 39 9.59 -8.56 -24.53
N ALA A 40 10.65 -9.36 -24.41
CA ALA A 40 10.88 -10.20 -23.24
C ALA A 40 11.06 -9.35 -21.98
N GLY A 41 11.80 -8.24 -22.05
CA GLY A 41 11.97 -7.30 -20.94
C GLY A 41 10.64 -6.68 -20.51
N VAL A 42 9.83 -6.20 -21.45
CA VAL A 42 8.49 -5.65 -21.16
C VAL A 42 7.57 -6.72 -20.55
N LEU A 43 7.62 -7.95 -21.08
CA LEU A 43 6.85 -9.08 -20.54
C LEU A 43 7.31 -9.44 -19.12
N ILE A 44 8.62 -9.53 -18.88
CA ILE A 44 9.18 -9.79 -17.55
C ILE A 44 8.81 -8.66 -16.59
N ILE A 45 8.86 -7.39 -16.99
CA ILE A 45 8.43 -6.26 -16.15
C ILE A 45 6.92 -6.34 -15.86
N GLY A 46 6.10 -6.68 -16.85
CA GLY A 46 4.65 -6.87 -16.66
C GLY A 46 4.33 -8.01 -15.70
N LEU A 47 4.99 -9.16 -15.87
CA LEU A 47 4.89 -10.31 -14.98
C LEU A 47 5.42 -9.98 -13.58
N ALA A 48 6.58 -9.32 -13.48
CA ALA A 48 7.20 -8.93 -12.22
C ALA A 48 6.36 -7.91 -11.47
N ARG A 49 5.69 -6.96 -12.13
CA ARG A 49 4.73 -6.07 -11.47
C ARG A 49 3.53 -6.84 -10.91
N ASN A 50 3.04 -7.82 -11.66
CA ASN A 50 1.94 -8.67 -11.21
C ASN A 50 2.36 -9.59 -10.04
N THR A 51 3.58 -10.11 -10.03
CA THR A 51 4.09 -11.01 -8.96
C THR A 51 4.71 -10.26 -7.78
N ASN A 52 5.28 -9.07 -7.95
CA ASN A 52 5.82 -8.26 -6.86
C ASN A 52 4.69 -7.63 -6.03
N SER A 53 3.49 -7.49 -6.59
CA SER A 53 2.29 -7.24 -5.80
C SER A 53 2.03 -8.35 -4.77
N THR A 54 2.57 -9.56 -5.02
CA THR A 54 2.51 -10.76 -4.16
C THR A 54 3.85 -11.13 -3.52
N ALA A 55 4.94 -10.38 -3.76
CA ALA A 55 6.20 -10.60 -3.06
C ALA A 55 5.96 -10.23 -1.60
N ALA A 56 6.35 -11.12 -0.69
CA ALA A 56 6.15 -10.98 0.75
C ALA A 56 6.89 -9.73 1.25
N GLU A 57 6.20 -8.59 1.21
CA GLU A 57 6.52 -7.44 2.03
C GLU A 57 6.39 -7.87 3.48
N GLU A 58 7.36 -7.47 4.29
CA GLU A 58 7.60 -8.08 5.58
C GLU A 58 6.51 -7.65 6.56
N ALA A 59 5.53 -8.53 6.80
CA ALA A 59 4.42 -8.25 7.71
C ALA A 59 4.91 -7.71 9.06
N PRO A 60 4.18 -6.74 9.68
CA PRO A 60 4.72 -5.88 10.72
C PRO A 60 5.23 -6.67 11.90
N LYS A 61 6.44 -6.34 12.34
CA LYS A 61 7.10 -6.91 13.51
C LYS A 61 6.87 -6.02 14.73
N VAL A 62 7.23 -6.56 15.89
CA VAL A 62 7.29 -5.75 17.12
C VAL A 62 8.32 -4.63 16.92
N GLY A 63 7.87 -3.38 17.08
CA GLY A 63 8.67 -2.17 16.86
C GLY A 63 8.47 -1.48 15.52
N ASP A 64 7.77 -2.11 14.57
CA ASP A 64 7.31 -1.44 13.35
C ASP A 64 6.09 -0.57 13.66
N HIS A 65 5.89 0.47 12.85
CA HIS A 65 4.67 1.27 12.81
C HIS A 65 4.24 1.30 11.36
N ILE A 66 2.99 0.94 11.08
CA ILE A 66 2.39 1.06 9.76
C ILE A 66 0.98 1.66 9.92
N HIS A 67 0.59 2.42 8.91
CA HIS A 67 -0.66 3.16 8.88
C HIS A 67 -1.48 2.75 7.66
N VAL A 68 -2.74 2.36 7.87
CA VAL A 68 -3.65 1.95 6.79
C VAL A 68 -4.88 2.84 6.82
N ALA A 69 -5.13 3.61 5.76
CA ALA A 69 -6.37 4.36 5.63
C ALA A 69 -7.53 3.38 5.41
N TYR A 70 -8.62 3.53 6.14
CA TYR A 70 -9.76 2.64 6.01
C TYR A 70 -11.10 3.37 5.94
N GLY A 71 -12.09 2.68 5.38
CA GLY A 71 -13.49 3.08 5.45
C GLY A 71 -14.44 1.89 5.48
N ILE A 72 -15.62 2.08 6.04
CA ILE A 72 -16.74 1.14 5.92
C ILE A 72 -17.81 1.83 5.07
N TYR A 73 -18.09 1.27 3.91
CA TYR A 73 -18.98 1.90 2.92
C TYR A 73 -20.22 1.04 2.70
N VAL A 74 -21.39 1.58 3.01
CA VAL A 74 -22.67 0.86 2.92
C VAL A 74 -23.56 1.58 1.93
N CYS A 75 -23.94 0.87 0.86
CA CYS A 75 -24.75 1.33 -0.26
C CYS A 75 -24.17 2.54 -1.00
N ASP A 76 -24.31 3.73 -0.43
CA ASP A 76 -23.92 5.02 -1.02
C ASP A 76 -23.21 5.96 -0.02
N THR A 77 -22.92 5.50 1.21
CA THR A 77 -22.31 6.33 2.25
C THR A 77 -21.21 5.61 3.02
N PHE A 78 -20.21 6.38 3.47
CA PHE A 78 -19.31 5.94 4.52
C PHE A 78 -20.03 5.98 5.87
N LEU A 79 -19.82 4.93 6.67
CA LEU A 79 -20.11 4.98 8.10
C LEU A 79 -19.06 5.85 8.81
N PRO A 80 -19.37 6.40 9.99
CA PRO A 80 -18.36 7.08 10.81
C PRO A 80 -17.15 6.17 11.08
N PRO A 81 -15.93 6.71 11.11
CA PRO A 81 -14.76 5.95 11.54
C PRO A 81 -14.98 5.31 12.91
N LEU A 82 -14.46 4.09 13.05
CA LEU A 82 -14.46 3.39 14.33
C LEU A 82 -13.48 4.06 15.28
N THR A 83 -13.81 3.99 16.56
CA THR A 83 -12.97 4.44 17.67
C THR A 83 -12.70 3.26 18.58
N ASP A 84 -11.53 3.24 19.19
CA ASP A 84 -11.17 2.25 20.20
C ASP A 84 -12.30 1.99 21.21
N THR A 85 -12.72 0.73 21.33
CA THR A 85 -13.79 0.33 22.27
C THR A 85 -13.25 -0.07 23.64
N GLY A 86 -11.93 -0.04 23.82
CA GLY A 86 -11.23 -0.42 25.05
C GLY A 86 -9.75 -0.03 25.02
N ALA A 87 -8.98 -0.54 25.99
CA ALA A 87 -7.54 -0.33 26.00
C ALA A 87 -6.86 -1.09 24.86
N ASP A 88 -5.95 -0.43 24.14
CA ASP A 88 -5.06 -1.11 23.19
C ASP A 88 -4.08 -2.01 23.97
N THR A 89 -4.28 -3.32 23.81
CA THR A 89 -3.44 -4.35 24.46
C THR A 89 -2.56 -5.10 23.47
N LEU A 90 -2.73 -4.84 22.18
CA LEU A 90 -2.10 -5.61 21.11
C LEU A 90 -1.17 -4.76 20.22
N GLY A 91 -1.34 -3.44 20.22
CA GLY A 91 -0.66 -2.53 19.30
C GLY A 91 -1.35 -2.50 17.94
N ILE A 92 -2.68 -2.57 17.90
CA ILE A 92 -3.46 -2.52 16.65
C ILE A 92 -4.83 -1.91 16.94
N HIS A 93 -5.08 -0.69 16.44
CA HIS A 93 -6.14 0.16 16.97
C HIS A 93 -6.48 1.35 16.03
N THR A 94 -7.48 2.17 16.38
CA THR A 94 -7.89 3.38 15.62
C THR A 94 -8.40 4.50 16.51
N HIS A 95 -8.11 5.75 16.13
CA HIS A 95 -8.50 6.93 16.91
C HIS A 95 -9.74 7.66 16.37
N GLY A 96 -10.51 7.04 15.47
CA GLY A 96 -11.63 7.71 14.81
C GLY A 96 -11.22 8.68 13.71
N ASP A 97 -9.95 8.65 13.32
CA ASP A 97 -9.35 9.42 12.23
C ASP A 97 -9.48 8.72 10.86
N GLY A 98 -10.02 7.50 10.85
CA GLY A 98 -10.12 6.67 9.64
C GLY A 98 -8.80 6.03 9.25
N ILE A 99 -7.87 5.89 10.21
CA ILE A 99 -6.59 5.20 10.06
C ILE A 99 -6.54 4.00 11.02
N ILE A 100 -6.11 2.85 10.51
CA ILE A 100 -5.70 1.71 11.33
C ILE A 100 -4.22 1.89 11.64
N HIS A 101 -3.92 2.00 12.93
CA HIS A 101 -2.56 2.14 13.46
C HIS A 101 -2.08 0.77 13.92
N VAL A 102 -1.04 0.23 13.28
CA VAL A 102 -0.48 -1.09 13.62
C VAL A 102 0.95 -0.90 14.11
N HIS A 103 1.14 -1.12 15.41
CA HIS A 103 2.41 -1.03 16.13
C HIS A 103 2.54 -2.18 17.15
N PRO A 104 2.72 -3.44 16.68
CA PRO A 104 2.44 -4.62 17.48
C PRO A 104 3.27 -4.70 18.77
N PHE A 105 2.62 -4.89 19.93
CA PHE A 105 3.30 -5.10 21.21
C PHE A 105 3.85 -6.53 21.36
N GLY A 106 3.35 -7.45 20.53
CA GLY A 106 3.74 -8.85 20.56
C GLY A 106 3.24 -9.61 19.33
N SER A 107 3.49 -10.92 19.32
CA SER A 107 3.17 -11.76 18.16
C SER A 107 1.67 -11.89 17.86
N ALA A 108 0.80 -11.53 18.80
CA ALA A 108 -0.65 -11.62 18.64
C ALA A 108 -1.23 -10.63 17.61
N ALA A 109 -0.53 -9.53 17.30
CA ALA A 109 -0.90 -8.58 16.25
C ALA A 109 0.24 -8.34 15.24
N ALA A 110 1.29 -9.15 15.27
CA ALA A 110 2.41 -9.07 14.35
C ALA A 110 2.31 -10.14 13.24
N GLY A 111 3.01 -9.90 12.13
CA GLY A 111 3.19 -10.85 11.05
C GLY A 111 1.85 -11.34 10.49
N LYS A 112 1.67 -12.66 10.44
CA LYS A 112 0.43 -13.29 9.95
C LYS A 112 -0.81 -12.99 10.80
N ASN A 113 -0.66 -12.44 12.00
CA ASN A 113 -1.75 -12.13 12.91
C ASN A 113 -2.18 -10.66 12.84
N ALA A 114 -1.44 -9.82 12.11
CA ALA A 114 -1.83 -8.44 11.78
C ALA A 114 -2.94 -8.48 10.72
N THR A 115 -4.18 -8.76 11.12
CA THR A 115 -5.31 -8.92 10.20
C THR A 115 -6.47 -7.98 10.53
N LEU A 116 -7.37 -7.77 9.57
CA LEU A 116 -8.61 -7.03 9.81
C LEU A 116 -9.45 -7.63 10.94
N ALA A 117 -9.45 -8.96 11.12
CA ALA A 117 -10.16 -9.58 12.24
C ALA A 117 -9.47 -9.37 13.59
N THR A 118 -8.14 -9.25 13.63
CA THR A 118 -7.44 -8.91 14.88
C THR A 118 -7.73 -7.47 15.27
N TRP A 119 -7.64 -6.54 14.33
CA TRP A 119 -8.04 -5.14 14.51
C TRP A 119 -9.52 -5.02 14.89
N GLY A 120 -10.43 -5.67 14.18
CA GLY A 120 -11.85 -5.49 14.44
C GLY A 120 -12.29 -5.85 15.88
N LYS A 121 -11.60 -6.80 16.53
CA LYS A 121 -11.88 -7.21 17.92
C LYS A 121 -11.69 -6.08 18.93
N THR A 122 -10.84 -5.09 18.65
CA THR A 122 -10.60 -3.93 19.54
C THR A 122 -11.56 -2.78 19.26
N ASP A 123 -12.23 -2.78 18.11
CA ASP A 123 -12.91 -1.61 17.55
C ASP A 123 -14.40 -1.84 17.21
N GLY A 124 -14.99 -2.89 17.78
CA GLY A 124 -16.41 -3.17 17.62
C GLY A 124 -16.80 -3.73 16.24
N LEU A 125 -15.82 -4.29 15.51
CA LEU A 125 -16.00 -4.95 14.21
C LEU A 125 -15.73 -6.46 14.32
N SER A 126 -16.68 -7.28 13.89
CA SER A 126 -16.51 -8.73 13.84
C SER A 126 -16.93 -9.26 12.49
N PHE A 127 -16.28 -10.33 12.03
CA PHE A 127 -16.57 -10.93 10.73
C PHE A 127 -17.38 -12.22 10.89
N SER A 128 -18.31 -12.43 9.96
CA SER A 128 -19.13 -13.63 9.85
C SER A 128 -18.85 -14.31 8.49
N LYS A 129 -19.51 -15.44 8.24
CA LYS A 129 -19.45 -16.08 6.91
C LYS A 129 -20.25 -15.24 5.92
N GLY A 130 -19.54 -14.46 5.10
CA GLY A 130 -20.14 -13.65 4.04
C GLY A 130 -20.69 -12.30 4.54
N GLY A 131 -20.22 -11.84 5.70
CA GLY A 131 -20.64 -10.57 6.27
C GLY A 131 -19.76 -10.09 7.41
N PHE A 132 -20.21 -9.02 8.05
CA PHE A 132 -19.59 -8.47 9.25
C PHE A 132 -20.66 -7.81 10.13
N ASN A 133 -20.36 -7.67 11.41
CA ASN A 133 -21.11 -6.86 12.35
C ASN A 133 -20.22 -5.72 12.81
N VAL A 134 -20.75 -4.51 12.76
CA VAL A 134 -20.08 -3.31 13.27
C VAL A 134 -21.02 -2.57 14.20
N ASN A 135 -20.56 -2.28 15.42
CA ASN A 135 -21.34 -1.57 16.45
C ASN A 135 -22.74 -2.16 16.67
N GLY A 136 -22.87 -3.48 16.60
CA GLY A 136 -24.15 -4.20 16.79
C GLY A 136 -25.01 -4.32 15.53
N THR A 137 -24.66 -3.67 14.42
CA THR A 137 -25.40 -3.77 13.15
C THR A 137 -24.73 -4.79 12.22
N ALA A 138 -25.51 -5.77 11.74
CA ALA A 138 -25.04 -6.80 10.83
C ALA A 138 -25.23 -6.39 9.35
N TYR A 139 -24.19 -6.63 8.55
CA TYR A 139 -24.18 -6.46 7.11
C TYR A 139 -23.68 -7.74 6.45
N ASP A 140 -24.57 -8.43 5.75
CA ASP A 140 -24.28 -9.72 5.12
C ASP A 140 -24.53 -9.65 3.60
N ASN A 141 -23.98 -10.60 2.85
CA ASN A 141 -24.34 -10.80 1.46
C ASN A 141 -25.87 -10.92 1.29
N GLY A 142 -26.42 -10.16 0.34
CA GLY A 142 -27.86 -10.00 0.15
C GLY A 142 -28.46 -8.83 0.91
N TYR A 143 -27.65 -8.01 1.60
CA TYR A 143 -28.11 -6.77 2.22
C TYR A 143 -28.83 -5.89 1.19
N ASP A 144 -29.98 -5.31 1.57
CA ASP A 144 -30.78 -4.52 0.65
C ASP A 144 -30.27 -3.07 0.58
N CYS A 145 -29.74 -2.69 -0.58
CA CYS A 145 -29.41 -1.31 -0.90
C CYS A 145 -30.49 -0.73 -1.81
N ASN A 146 -31.59 -0.28 -1.20
CA ASN A 146 -32.73 0.36 -1.88
C ASN A 146 -33.37 -0.53 -2.97
N GLY A 147 -33.66 -1.78 -2.63
CA GLY A 147 -34.23 -2.78 -3.56
C GLY A 147 -33.19 -3.51 -4.42
N GLN A 148 -31.90 -3.23 -4.25
CA GLN A 148 -30.81 -3.92 -4.93
C GLN A 148 -30.02 -4.77 -3.92
N PRO A 149 -29.92 -6.10 -4.11
CA PRO A 149 -29.10 -6.94 -3.25
C PRO A 149 -27.62 -6.56 -3.40
N ALA A 150 -26.96 -6.35 -2.26
CA ALA A 150 -25.55 -6.00 -2.17
C ALA A 150 -24.68 -7.19 -1.75
N ARG A 151 -23.41 -7.14 -2.11
CA ARG A 151 -22.38 -8.07 -1.64
C ARG A 151 -21.40 -7.37 -0.71
N VAL A 152 -20.83 -8.15 0.19
CA VAL A 152 -19.72 -7.76 1.05
C VAL A 152 -18.41 -8.02 0.32
N ALA A 153 -17.56 -7.00 0.23
CA ALA A 153 -16.24 -7.10 -0.38
C ALA A 153 -15.28 -6.09 0.27
N LEU A 154 -13.99 -6.44 0.28
CA LEU A 154 -12.92 -5.52 0.63
C LEU A 154 -12.27 -5.00 -0.65
N TYR A 155 -12.19 -3.68 -0.77
CA TYR A 155 -11.50 -3.00 -1.86
C TYR A 155 -10.19 -2.45 -1.34
N VAL A 156 -9.09 -2.69 -2.05
CA VAL A 156 -7.74 -2.37 -1.60
C VAL A 156 -7.03 -1.56 -2.68
N TRP A 157 -6.49 -0.41 -2.29
CA TRP A 157 -5.69 0.47 -3.13
C TRP A 157 -4.30 0.66 -2.53
N ASN A 158 -3.36 1.10 -3.39
CA ASN A 158 -2.21 1.86 -2.94
C ASN A 158 -2.68 3.30 -2.66
N ALA A 159 -2.43 3.83 -1.46
CA ALA A 159 -2.86 5.19 -1.11
C ALA A 159 -2.19 6.26 -1.98
N ASP A 160 -0.99 5.98 -2.52
CA ASP A 160 -0.24 6.89 -3.39
C ASP A 160 -0.69 6.84 -4.86
N ASP A 161 -1.54 5.88 -5.23
CA ASP A 161 -2.10 5.75 -6.58
C ASP A 161 -3.55 5.21 -6.53
N THR A 162 -4.46 6.05 -6.03
CA THR A 162 -5.90 5.74 -6.00
C THR A 162 -6.57 5.81 -7.37
N SER A 163 -5.84 6.19 -8.42
CA SER A 163 -6.34 6.23 -9.79
C SER A 163 -6.36 4.84 -10.44
N ALA A 164 -5.50 3.94 -9.93
CA ALA A 164 -5.53 2.53 -10.29
C ALA A 164 -6.80 1.84 -9.77
N ALA A 165 -7.26 0.82 -10.49
CA ALA A 165 -8.37 -0.01 -10.04
C ALA A 165 -8.01 -0.75 -8.75
N PRO A 166 -8.92 -0.83 -7.76
CA PRO A 166 -8.67 -1.58 -6.54
C PRO A 166 -8.55 -3.08 -6.80
N GLN A 167 -7.77 -3.75 -5.96
CA GLN A 167 -7.94 -5.18 -5.74
C GLN A 167 -9.26 -5.41 -4.99
N VAL A 168 -10.06 -6.36 -5.47
CA VAL A 168 -11.34 -6.72 -4.83
C VAL A 168 -11.23 -8.11 -4.22
N ILE A 169 -11.51 -8.21 -2.92
CA ILE A 169 -11.45 -9.43 -2.12
C ILE A 169 -12.86 -9.75 -1.62
N THR A 170 -13.40 -10.90 -1.99
CA THR A 170 -14.77 -11.34 -1.64
C THR A 170 -14.81 -12.54 -0.71
N THR A 171 -13.65 -13.13 -0.41
CA THR A 171 -13.50 -14.30 0.45
C THR A 171 -12.38 -14.05 1.46
N ASN A 172 -12.47 -14.69 2.63
CA ASN A 172 -11.47 -14.59 3.70
C ASN A 172 -11.09 -13.13 4.06
N ILE A 173 -12.06 -12.21 3.98
CA ILE A 173 -11.84 -10.78 4.25
C ILE A 173 -11.28 -10.56 5.67
N ALA A 174 -11.77 -11.35 6.64
CA ALA A 174 -11.29 -11.37 8.01
C ALA A 174 -9.76 -11.62 8.13
N ASP A 175 -9.20 -12.39 7.20
CA ASP A 175 -7.79 -12.79 7.19
C ASP A 175 -6.91 -11.85 6.36
N PHE A 176 -7.49 -10.80 5.79
CA PHE A 176 -6.72 -9.79 5.06
C PHE A 176 -5.64 -9.20 5.97
N ARG A 177 -4.41 -9.22 5.48
CA ARG A 177 -3.24 -8.79 6.23
C ARG A 177 -3.03 -7.30 6.09
N LEU A 178 -2.83 -6.66 7.23
CA LEU A 178 -2.39 -5.28 7.34
C LEU A 178 -0.86 -5.34 7.36
N ASP A 179 -0.25 -5.51 6.18
CA ASP A 179 1.18 -5.76 6.03
C ASP A 179 1.91 -4.72 5.16
N LYS A 180 1.21 -3.66 4.75
CA LYS A 180 1.77 -2.57 3.96
C LYS A 180 1.43 -1.25 4.59
N ASP A 181 2.46 -0.45 4.86
CA ASP A 181 2.28 0.94 5.20
C ASP A 181 1.67 1.70 4.01
N ARG A 182 0.93 2.77 4.32
CA ARG A 182 0.21 3.60 3.35
C ARG A 182 -0.68 2.80 2.39
N GLN A 183 -1.29 1.73 2.89
CA GLN A 183 -2.37 1.05 2.18
C GLN A 183 -3.69 1.77 2.42
N ALA A 184 -4.62 1.68 1.47
CA ALA A 184 -5.98 2.16 1.63
C ALA A 184 -7.00 1.03 1.41
N VAL A 185 -7.93 0.84 2.34
CA VAL A 185 -8.91 -0.25 2.28
C VAL A 185 -10.34 0.23 2.51
N VAL A 186 -11.32 -0.36 1.83
CA VAL A 186 -12.74 -0.13 2.10
C VAL A 186 -13.46 -1.46 2.27
N LEU A 187 -14.01 -1.69 3.46
CA LEU A 187 -14.96 -2.77 3.70
C LEU A 187 -16.34 -2.32 3.24
N ALA A 188 -16.80 -2.86 2.11
CA ALA A 188 -17.95 -2.35 1.41
C ALA A 188 -19.12 -3.34 1.37
N VAL A 189 -20.34 -2.79 1.43
CA VAL A 189 -21.61 -3.48 1.21
C VAL A 189 -22.29 -2.75 0.05
N VAL A 190 -22.07 -3.24 -1.17
CA VAL A 190 -22.51 -2.55 -2.40
C VAL A 190 -23.11 -3.51 -3.42
N PRO A 191 -24.05 -3.05 -4.27
CA PRO A 191 -24.57 -3.85 -5.38
C PRO A 191 -23.50 -4.33 -6.36
N ASP A 192 -23.88 -5.29 -7.20
CA ASP A 192 -23.03 -5.77 -8.28
C ASP A 192 -22.67 -4.68 -9.30
N GLY A 193 -21.39 -4.62 -9.65
CA GLY A 193 -20.82 -3.60 -10.54
C GLY A 193 -20.52 -2.25 -9.89
N VAL A 194 -20.92 -2.01 -8.63
CA VAL A 194 -20.59 -0.77 -7.91
C VAL A 194 -19.22 -0.89 -7.26
N THR A 195 -18.37 0.11 -7.47
CA THR A 195 -17.08 0.28 -6.78
C THR A 195 -17.20 1.46 -5.83
N PRO A 196 -16.94 1.30 -4.52
CA PRO A 196 -16.95 2.41 -3.58
C PRO A 196 -15.80 3.39 -3.88
N PRO A 197 -15.94 4.67 -3.50
CA PRO A 197 -14.81 5.59 -3.52
C PRO A 197 -13.71 5.14 -2.52
N PRO A 198 -12.45 5.55 -2.71
CA PRO A 198 -11.40 5.31 -1.72
C PRO A 198 -11.67 6.06 -0.41
N PRO A 199 -11.05 5.66 0.72
CA PRO A 199 -11.22 6.34 2.00
C PRO A 199 -10.87 7.82 1.91
N THR A 200 -11.69 8.66 2.54
CA THR A 200 -11.44 10.11 2.60
C THR A 200 -10.27 10.47 3.52
N SER A 201 -9.83 9.54 4.37
CA SER A 201 -8.72 9.67 5.31
C SER A 201 -7.34 9.46 4.69
N ILE A 202 -7.23 9.12 3.40
CA ILE A 202 -5.92 8.95 2.73
C ILE A 202 -4.97 10.13 2.96
N PRO A 203 -5.38 11.41 2.86
CA PRO A 203 -4.49 12.53 3.13
C PRO A 203 -3.96 12.61 4.58
N GLU A 204 -4.59 11.93 5.54
CA GLU A 204 -4.10 11.87 6.92
C GLU A 204 -2.81 11.03 7.02
N LEU A 205 -2.60 10.06 6.13
CA LEU A 205 -1.39 9.24 6.09
C LEU A 205 -0.11 10.09 5.90
N ASP A 206 -0.20 11.23 5.22
CA ASP A 206 0.94 12.13 5.02
C ASP A 206 1.40 12.79 6.33
N LYS A 207 0.48 12.95 7.28
CA LYS A 207 0.73 13.54 8.60
C LYS A 207 1.30 12.54 9.59
N LEU A 208 1.17 11.24 9.28
CA LEU A 208 1.57 10.11 10.13
C LEU A 208 2.88 9.47 9.66
N SER A 209 3.63 10.17 8.79
CA SER A 209 4.86 9.64 8.19
C SER A 209 5.83 9.09 9.26
N ASP A 210 6.09 7.79 9.17
CA ASP A 210 7.02 7.09 10.04
C ASP A 210 8.45 7.58 9.78
N VAL A 211 9.03 8.30 10.75
CA VAL A 211 10.47 8.59 10.79
C VAL A 211 11.17 7.27 11.13
N PRO A 212 12.09 6.75 10.29
CA PRO A 212 12.89 5.59 10.67
C PRO A 212 13.78 5.96 11.87
N GLY A 213 13.54 5.33 13.02
CA GLY A 213 14.50 5.21 14.11
C GLY A 213 14.91 6.49 14.82
N ALA A 214 14.03 7.09 15.62
CA ALA A 214 14.49 7.76 16.83
C ALA A 214 14.59 6.70 17.94
N SER A 215 15.73 6.02 18.02
CA SER A 215 16.16 5.48 19.31
C SER A 215 16.22 6.67 20.26
N THR A 216 15.19 6.86 21.08
CA THR A 216 15.29 7.74 22.23
C THR A 216 16.31 7.09 23.14
N THR A 217 17.58 7.48 22.97
CA THR A 217 18.60 7.30 24.00
C THR A 217 18.06 8.05 25.20
N SER A 218 17.43 7.30 26.11
CA SER A 218 17.04 7.78 27.43
C SER A 218 18.33 8.15 28.14
N THR A 219 18.73 9.42 28.01
CA THR A 219 19.72 9.99 28.88
C THR A 219 18.97 10.37 30.14
N ALA A 220 18.82 9.41 31.04
CA ALA A 220 18.32 9.70 32.38
C ALA A 220 19.23 10.78 33.02
N PRO A 221 18.66 11.86 33.58
CA PRO A 221 19.47 12.88 34.23
C PRO A 221 20.13 12.28 35.47
N THR A 222 21.45 12.40 35.56
CA THR A 222 22.19 12.16 36.81
C THR A 222 21.76 13.24 37.81
N THR A 223 20.94 12.87 38.78
CA THR A 223 20.64 13.68 39.96
C THR A 223 21.88 13.72 40.85
N VAL A 224 22.58 14.86 40.83
CA VAL A 224 23.57 15.22 41.84
C VAL A 224 22.81 15.64 43.10
N PRO A 225 23.04 15.05 44.28
CA PRO A 225 22.45 15.56 45.52
C PRO A 225 23.11 16.89 45.89
N ALA A 226 22.33 17.96 45.95
CA ALA A 226 22.76 19.22 46.54
C ALA A 226 22.85 19.08 48.06
N THR A 227 24.02 19.40 48.61
CA THR A 227 24.32 19.51 50.04
C THR A 227 23.49 20.63 50.67
N PRO A 228 22.85 20.44 51.84
CA PRO A 228 22.29 21.55 52.59
C PRO A 228 23.40 22.19 53.45
N ASP A 229 23.71 23.44 53.17
CA ASP A 229 24.45 24.31 54.09
C ASP A 229 23.59 25.55 54.33
N THR A 230 23.17 25.76 55.58
CA THR A 230 23.14 27.08 56.25
C THR A 230 22.69 26.90 57.69
N ALA A 231 23.58 27.34 58.58
CA ALA A 231 23.48 27.35 60.02
C ALA A 231 22.44 28.34 60.57
N ALA A 232 22.10 28.09 61.84
CA ALA A 232 21.26 28.88 62.70
C ALA A 232 21.76 30.32 62.94
N ASP A 233 20.82 31.23 63.22
CA ASP A 233 21.00 32.11 64.37
C ASP A 233 19.66 32.52 65.02
N THR A 234 19.78 32.82 66.31
CA THR A 234 18.78 32.91 67.37
C THR A 234 18.36 34.36 67.58
N SER A 235 17.12 34.64 68.01
CA SER A 235 16.86 35.75 68.95
C SER A 235 15.46 35.72 69.58
N THR A 236 15.48 35.66 70.90
CA THR A 236 14.44 35.80 71.92
C THR A 236 13.89 37.23 71.99
N THR A 237 12.60 37.42 72.34
CA THR A 237 12.10 38.35 73.41
C THR A 237 10.56 38.36 73.43
N THR A 238 9.99 37.99 74.57
CA THR A 238 8.56 38.14 74.90
C THR A 238 8.43 38.93 76.21
N GLY A 239 7.54 39.91 76.21
CA GLY A 239 7.02 40.63 77.38
C GLY A 239 6.45 42.00 76.95
N PRO A 240 5.49 42.60 77.66
CA PRO A 240 4.76 42.16 78.87
C PRO A 240 3.42 41.44 78.59
#